data_AF-A0A932PQP6-F1
#
_entry.id   AF-A0A932PQP6-F1
#
_cell.length_a   1.000
_cell.length_b   1.000
_cell.length_c   1.000
_cell.angle_alpha   90.00
_cell.angle_beta   90.00
_cell.angle_gamma   90.00
#
_symmetry.space_group_name_H-M   'P 1'
#
loop_
_entity.id
_entity.type
_entity.pdbx_description
1 polymer ?
#
loop_
_entity_poly.entity_id
_entity_poly.type
_entity_poly.pdbx_seq_one_letter_code
_entity_poly.pdbx_strand_id
1 'polypeptide(L)'
;MLEHERLGWLLPTAHPCRGEASELTIDQLERISHTLAIYKALNTRLNEASADAWIQKPNSAPLFGGKAALDLLKIGTQGFRDVRTYLVAQVRSLD
;
A
#
# COMPACT_ATOMS: atom_id res chain seq x y z
N MET A 1 -46.92 4.21 33.71
CA MET A 1 -46.04 5.40 33.65
C MET A 1 -44.74 5.01 34.35
N LEU A 2 -44.02 4.04 33.76
CA LEU A 2 -42.95 4.12 32.75
C LEU A 2 -41.62 3.86 33.45
N GLU A 3 -41.18 2.61 33.36
CA GLU A 3 -39.81 2.16 33.65
C GLU A 3 -38.85 2.96 32.77
N HIS A 4 -38.00 3.80 33.37
CA HIS A 4 -37.04 4.63 32.63
C HIS A 4 -35.60 4.45 33.14
N GLU A 5 -35.26 3.22 33.55
CA GLU A 5 -33.89 2.85 33.97
C GLU A 5 -33.30 1.74 33.09
N ARG A 6 -33.53 1.82 31.78
CA ARG A 6 -32.67 1.14 30.79
C ARG A 6 -31.71 2.16 30.21
N LEU A 7 -30.43 1.77 30.20
CA LEU A 7 -29.27 2.43 29.59
C LEU A 7 -28.37 3.25 30.54
N GLY A 8 -28.05 2.68 31.70
CA GLY A 8 -26.76 2.95 32.35
C GLY A 8 -25.63 2.34 31.52
N TRP A 9 -24.97 3.16 30.71
CA TRP A 9 -23.53 3.07 30.38
C TRP A 9 -22.89 1.68 30.18
N LEU A 10 -23.46 0.83 29.32
CA LEU A 10 -22.73 -0.32 28.72
C LEU A 10 -22.00 0.07 27.43
N LEU A 11 -21.36 1.24 27.41
CA LEU A 11 -20.28 1.48 26.48
C LEU A 11 -18.99 1.12 27.23
N PRO A 12 -18.14 0.21 26.70
CA PRO A 12 -16.76 0.16 27.18
C PRO A 12 -16.25 1.59 27.06
N THR A 13 -15.73 2.15 28.16
CA THR A 13 -15.05 3.45 28.12
C THR A 13 -14.11 3.40 26.93
N ALA A 14 -14.44 4.11 25.86
CA ALA A 14 -13.55 4.22 24.72
C ALA A 14 -12.30 4.87 25.31
N HIS A 15 -11.27 4.07 25.53
CA HIS A 15 -9.97 4.59 25.88
C HIS A 15 -9.66 5.57 24.75
N PRO A 16 -9.47 6.87 25.03
CA PRO A 16 -9.06 7.77 23.98
C PRO A 16 -7.72 7.24 23.50
N CYS A 17 -7.71 6.53 22.37
CA CYS A 17 -6.51 6.22 21.61
C CYS A 17 -6.02 7.53 20.99
N ARG A 18 -5.60 8.47 21.85
CA ARG A 18 -4.95 9.70 21.43
C ARG A 18 -3.51 9.33 21.16
N GLY A 19 -3.30 8.63 20.05
CA GLY A 19 -1.97 8.58 19.44
C GLY A 19 -1.61 10.00 19.06
N GLU A 20 -0.53 10.53 19.61
CA GLU A 20 0.07 11.74 19.06
C GLU A 20 0.42 11.42 17.60
N ALA A 21 -0.24 12.10 16.66
CA ALA A 21 0.03 11.90 15.24
C ALA A 21 1.44 12.45 14.97
N SER A 22 2.44 11.56 14.99
CA SER A 22 3.78 11.91 14.55
C SER A 22 3.70 12.35 13.09
N GLU A 23 4.31 13.50 12.78
CA GLU A 23 4.41 13.96 11.40
C GLU A 23 5.17 12.94 10.57
N LEU A 24 4.64 12.63 9.38
CA LEU A 24 5.32 11.77 8.43
C LEU A 24 6.49 12.53 7.82
N THR A 25 7.64 11.90 7.75
CA THR A 25 8.78 12.43 7.01
C THR A 25 8.47 12.47 5.52
N ILE A 26 9.19 13.32 4.77
CA ILE A 26 9.08 13.39 3.31
C ILE A 26 9.31 12.01 2.68
N ASP A 27 10.29 11.24 3.19
CA ASP A 27 10.57 9.88 2.74
C ASP A 27 9.36 8.94 2.92
N GLN A 28 8.68 9.01 4.07
CA GLN A 28 7.49 8.22 4.33
C GLN A 28 6.35 8.60 3.37
N LEU A 29 6.12 9.91 3.16
CA LEU A 29 5.12 10.40 2.22
C LEU A 29 5.43 9.96 0.78
N GLU A 30 6.69 10.00 0.36
CA GLU A 30 7.11 9.49 -0.95
C GLU A 30 6.83 8.00 -1.09
N ARG A 31 7.21 7.18 -0.10
CA ARG A 31 6.95 5.73 -0.13
C ARG A 31 5.46 5.40 -0.19
N ILE A 32 4.63 6.13 0.55
CA ILE A 32 3.17 5.99 0.49
C ILE A 32 2.67 6.33 -0.93
N SER A 33 3.10 7.47 -1.48
CA SER A 33 2.74 7.89 -2.83
C SER A 33 3.12 6.84 -3.89
N HIS A 34 4.34 6.30 -3.81
CA HIS A 34 4.78 5.23 -4.70
C HIS A 34 3.98 3.93 -4.51
N THR A 35 3.67 3.55 -3.28
CA THR A 35 2.88 2.35 -2.97
C THR A 35 1.52 2.42 -3.65
N LEU A 36 0.83 3.56 -3.53
CA LEU A 36 -0.47 3.78 -4.17
C LEU A 36 -0.38 3.74 -5.70
N ALA A 37 0.68 4.32 -6.27
CA ALA A 37 0.90 4.29 -7.71
C ALA A 37 1.15 2.86 -8.25
N ILE A 38 1.94 2.06 -7.53
CA ILE A 38 2.20 0.65 -7.84
C ILE A 38 0.90 -0.16 -7.75
N TYR A 39 0.16 -0.01 -6.65
CA TYR A 39 -1.13 -0.69 -6.44
C TYR A 39 -2.11 -0.39 -7.58
N LYS A 40 -2.28 0.89 -7.93
CA LYS A 40 -3.16 1.31 -9.02
C LYS A 40 -2.70 0.72 -10.36
N ALA A 41 -1.41 0.78 -10.68
CA ALA A 41 -0.89 0.29 -11.95
C ALA A 41 -1.12 -1.23 -12.13
N LEU A 42 -1.00 -2.01 -11.05
CA LEU A 42 -1.26 -3.45 -11.08
C LEU A 42 -2.76 -3.75 -11.23
N ASN A 43 -3.60 -3.12 -10.41
CA ASN A 43 -5.05 -3.37 -10.40
C ASN A 43 -5.78 -2.91 -11.66
N THR A 44 -5.22 -1.95 -12.40
CA THR A 44 -5.77 -1.56 -13.72
C THR A 44 -5.50 -2.62 -14.79
N ARG A 45 -4.47 -3.47 -14.63
CA ARG A 45 -3.94 -4.33 -15.71
C ARG A 45 -4.16 -5.82 -15.46
N LEU A 46 -4.32 -6.20 -14.19
CA LEU A 46 -4.40 -7.58 -13.75
C LEU A 46 -5.74 -7.80 -13.05
N ASN A 47 -6.17 -9.06 -12.99
CA ASN A 47 -7.21 -9.44 -12.04
C ASN A 47 -6.68 -9.32 -10.59
N GLU A 48 -7.60 -9.16 -9.64
CA GLU A 48 -7.33 -8.94 -8.21
C GLU A 48 -6.32 -9.93 -7.64
N ALA A 49 -6.57 -11.24 -7.78
CA ALA A 49 -5.67 -12.28 -7.26
C ALA A 49 -4.26 -12.21 -7.86
N SER A 50 -4.13 -11.84 -9.13
CA SER A 50 -2.83 -11.69 -9.79
C SER A 50 -2.13 -10.40 -9.37
N ALA A 51 -2.86 -9.30 -9.17
CA ALA A 51 -2.33 -8.04 -8.69
C ALA A 51 -1.75 -8.18 -7.28
N ASP A 52 -2.49 -8.81 -6.37
CA ASP A 52 -2.09 -9.01 -4.98
C ASP A 52 -0.85 -9.89 -4.85
N ALA A 53 -0.77 -10.96 -5.64
CA ALA A 53 0.36 -11.87 -5.61
C ALA A 53 1.60 -11.32 -6.34
N TRP A 54 1.45 -10.30 -7.20
CA TRP A 54 2.50 -9.87 -8.13
C TRP A 54 3.80 -9.47 -7.43
N ILE A 55 3.69 -8.75 -6.31
CA ILE A 55 4.85 -8.18 -5.60
C ILE A 55 5.78 -9.25 -5.03
N GLN A 56 5.25 -10.44 -4.76
CA GLN A 56 5.97 -11.58 -4.17
C GLN A 56 6.46 -12.57 -5.23
N LYS A 57 5.95 -12.51 -6.46
CA LYS A 57 6.33 -13.42 -7.53
C LYS A 57 7.68 -13.00 -8.15
N PRO A 58 8.53 -13.98 -8.51
CA PRO A 58 9.70 -13.73 -9.34
C PRO A 58 9.33 -13.00 -10.64
N ASN A 59 10.10 -11.99 -11.02
CA ASN A 59 9.91 -11.24 -12.25
C ASN A 59 11.17 -11.33 -13.12
N SER A 60 11.01 -11.77 -14.37
CA SER A 60 12.11 -11.96 -15.33
C SER A 60 12.58 -10.67 -15.99
N ALA A 61 11.91 -9.53 -15.78
CA ALA A 61 12.37 -8.27 -16.35
C ALA A 61 13.75 -7.88 -15.78
N PRO A 62 14.64 -7.27 -16.59
CA PRO A 62 16.02 -7.00 -16.20
C PRO A 62 16.19 -6.27 -14.86
N LEU A 63 15.25 -5.38 -14.52
CA LEU A 63 15.23 -4.64 -13.27
C LEU A 63 15.24 -5.55 -12.02
N PHE A 64 14.57 -6.70 -12.08
CA PHE A 64 14.40 -7.59 -10.93
C PHE A 64 15.43 -8.72 -10.88
N GLY A 65 16.14 -8.98 -11.99
CA GLY A 65 17.12 -10.06 -12.06
C GLY A 65 16.56 -11.44 -11.68
N GLY A 66 15.29 -11.72 -12.01
CA GLY A 66 14.61 -12.96 -11.66
C GLY A 66 14.09 -13.03 -10.21
N LYS A 67 14.23 -11.96 -9.42
CA LYS A 67 13.72 -11.88 -8.05
C LYS A 67 12.33 -11.23 -7.99
N ALA A 68 11.75 -11.22 -6.79
CA ALA A 68 10.48 -10.55 -6.55
C ALA A 68 10.65 -9.03 -6.46
N ALA A 69 9.63 -8.27 -6.86
CA ALA A 69 9.64 -6.81 -6.71
C ALA A 69 9.78 -6.38 -5.25
N LEU A 70 9.24 -7.18 -4.31
CA LEU A 70 9.36 -6.97 -2.88
C LEU A 70 10.82 -6.80 -2.42
N ASP A 71 11.78 -7.47 -3.06
CA ASP A 71 13.19 -7.36 -2.66
C ASP A 71 13.76 -5.96 -2.94
N LEU A 72 13.32 -5.28 -4.00
CA LEU A 72 13.68 -3.88 -4.26
C LEU A 72 12.99 -2.95 -3.25
N LEU A 73 11.72 -3.20 -2.93
CA LEU A 73 10.97 -2.36 -1.99
C LEU A 73 11.55 -2.39 -0.57
N LYS A 74 12.23 -3.48 -0.18
CA LYS A 74 12.96 -3.58 1.10
C LYS A 74 14.21 -2.68 1.17
N ILE A 75 14.77 -2.28 0.03
CA ILE A 75 15.98 -1.42 -0.01
C ILE A 75 15.65 0.01 0.42
N GLY A 76 14.40 0.44 0.25
CA GLY A 76 13.92 1.77 0.61
C GLY A 76 13.33 2.51 -0.59
N THR A 77 13.18 3.83 -0.47
CA THR A 77 12.41 4.68 -1.39
C THR A 77 12.89 4.61 -2.84
N GLN A 78 14.18 4.36 -3.06
CA GLN A 78 14.69 4.15 -4.42
C GLN A 78 14.06 2.92 -5.10
N GLY A 79 13.91 1.80 -4.38
CA GLY A 79 13.24 0.63 -4.92
C GLY A 79 11.78 0.89 -5.27
N PHE A 80 11.07 1.67 -4.45
CA PHE A 80 9.70 2.11 -4.76
C PHE A 80 9.64 2.96 -6.04
N ARG A 81 10.59 3.88 -6.22
CA ARG A 81 10.71 4.69 -7.45
C ARG A 81 10.95 3.83 -8.68
N ASP A 82 11.86 2.88 -8.59
CA ASP A 82 12.27 2.03 -9.71
C ASP A 82 11.11 1.13 -10.15
N VAL A 83 10.44 0.46 -9.21
CA VAL A 83 9.28 -0.39 -9.49
C VAL A 83 8.13 0.41 -10.09
N ARG A 84 7.81 1.59 -9.53
CA ARG A 84 6.80 2.50 -10.11
C ARG A 84 7.16 2.85 -11.55
N THR A 85 8.39 3.26 -11.80
CA THR A 85 8.85 3.71 -13.13
C THR A 85 8.75 2.58 -14.14
N TYR A 86 9.12 1.35 -13.76
CA TYR A 86 8.94 0.16 -14.58
C TYR A 86 7.48 -0.11 -14.94
N LEU A 87 6.55 0.01 -13.99
CA LEU A 87 5.11 -0.22 -14.24
C LEU A 87 4.49 0.89 -15.11
N VAL A 88 4.89 2.14 -14.91
CA VAL A 88 4.44 3.28 -15.73
C VAL A 88 4.99 3.18 -17.15
N ALA A 89 6.24 2.77 -17.34
CA ALA A 89 6.83 2.60 -18.66
C ALA A 89 6.06 1.58 -19.52
N GLN A 90 5.52 0.53 -18.91
CA GLN A 90 4.67 -0.46 -19.59
C GLN A 90 3.29 0.08 -19.99
N VAL A 91 2.87 1.26 -19.52
CA VAL A 91 1.62 1.91 -19.98
C VAL A 91 1.81 2.53 -21.36
N ARG A 92 3.05 2.85 -21.75
CA ARG A 92 3.35 3.48 -23.05
C ARG A 92 3.41 2.53 -24.25
N SER A 93 3.22 1.21 -24.06
CA SER A 93 3.24 0.23 -25.16
C SER A 93 1.86 -0.08 -25.73
N LEU A 94 0.90 0.84 -25.58
CA LEU A 94 -0.44 0.77 -26.17
C LEU A 94 -0.61 2.00 -27.08
N ASP A 95 0.19 2.04 -28.14
CA ASP A 95 -0.12 2.75 -29.39
C ASP A 95 -0.10 1.76 -30.55
#